data_AF-A0A950DN57-F1
#
_entry.id   AF-A0A950DN57-F1
#
_cell.length_a   1.000
_cell.length_b   1.000
_cell.length_c   1.000
_cell.angle_alpha   90.00
_cell.angle_beta   90.00
_cell.angle_gamma   90.00
#
_symmetry.space_group_name_H-M   'P 1'
#
loop_
_entity.id
_entity.type
_entity.pdbx_description
1 polymer ?
#
loop_
_entity_poly.entity_id
_entity_poly.type
_entity_poly.pdbx_seq_one_letter_code
_entity_poly.pdbx_strand_id
1 'polypeptide(L)'
;AWGSIIYRGGSEDQARDFITKLYQNVPIVAQGAREAATAFAMAKEGDVHLTWENEALREVAESKGELEIVYPQVSILAEPSVTWVDVNVEKHKSEFAAKAYLAYLFTDSAQEIFAKNGYRPINEAILKKYRDRLPNIQLFPVTLIAKDWAEAQTKFFGNNGIFEIIHSAQSK
;
A
#
# COMPACT_ATOMS: atom_id res chain seq x y z
N ALA A 1 -1.58 8.67 -6.54
CA ALA A 1 -2.43 9.28 -7.59
C ALA A 1 -3.29 10.42 -7.02
N TRP A 2 -4.51 10.18 -6.55
CA TRP A 2 -5.41 11.24 -6.03
C TRP A 2 -4.76 12.14 -4.98
N GLY A 3 -4.27 11.54 -3.87
CA GLY A 3 -3.65 12.30 -2.78
C GLY A 3 -2.41 13.09 -3.19
N SER A 4 -1.70 12.72 -4.27
CA SER A 4 -0.55 13.51 -4.71
C SER A 4 -0.96 14.83 -5.37
N ILE A 5 -2.15 14.90 -5.97
CA ILE A 5 -2.72 16.15 -6.50
C ILE A 5 -3.13 17.06 -5.35
N ILE A 6 -3.87 16.52 -4.37
CA ILE A 6 -4.28 17.26 -3.18
C ILE A 6 -3.07 17.77 -2.39
N TYR A 7 -2.05 16.93 -2.21
CA TYR A 7 -0.80 17.29 -1.52
C TYR A 7 -0.11 18.51 -2.16
N ARG A 8 -0.19 18.64 -3.49
CA ARG A 8 0.39 19.77 -4.25
C ARG A 8 -0.53 20.99 -4.34
N GLY A 9 -1.63 21.01 -3.59
CA GLY A 9 -2.59 22.12 -3.59
C GLY A 9 -3.58 22.10 -4.76
N GLY A 10 -3.71 20.97 -5.47
CA GLY A 10 -4.72 20.79 -6.51
C GLY A 10 -6.11 20.51 -5.94
N SER A 11 -7.14 20.69 -6.76
CA SER A 11 -8.54 20.43 -6.40
C SER A 11 -8.93 18.96 -6.55
N GLU A 12 -10.09 18.58 -5.99
CA GLU A 12 -10.64 17.23 -6.20
C GLU A 12 -11.00 16.94 -7.66
N ASP A 13 -11.43 17.94 -8.42
CA ASP A 13 -11.72 17.75 -9.84
C ASP A 13 -10.44 17.47 -10.64
N GLN A 14 -9.34 18.19 -10.32
CA GLN A 14 -8.03 17.87 -10.90
C GLN A 14 -7.54 16.48 -10.50
N ALA A 15 -7.81 16.06 -9.26
CA ALA A 15 -7.47 14.73 -8.79
C ALA A 15 -8.28 13.65 -9.51
N ARG A 16 -9.57 13.91 -9.76
CA ARG A 16 -10.48 13.05 -10.55
C ARG A 16 -9.99 12.93 -11.99
N ASP A 17 -9.67 14.03 -12.65
CA ASP A 17 -9.15 14.03 -14.02
C ASP A 17 -7.86 13.22 -14.13
N PHE A 18 -6.95 13.39 -13.15
CA PHE A 18 -5.70 12.65 -13.11
C PHE A 18 -5.93 11.14 -12.98
N ILE A 19 -6.77 10.72 -12.02
CA ILE A 19 -7.00 9.29 -11.78
C ILE A 19 -7.75 8.64 -12.95
N THR A 20 -8.67 9.35 -13.62
CA THR A 20 -9.34 8.88 -14.84
C THR A 20 -8.33 8.58 -15.94
N LYS A 21 -7.41 9.51 -16.22
CA LYS A 21 -6.34 9.30 -17.21
C LYS A 21 -5.39 8.19 -16.81
N LEU A 22 -5.08 8.05 -15.51
CA LEU A 22 -4.25 6.95 -15.03
C LEU A 22 -4.89 5.61 -15.36
N TYR A 23 -6.17 5.42 -15.00
CA TYR A 23 -6.86 4.16 -15.27
C TYR A 23 -6.99 3.87 -16.77
N GLN A 24 -7.01 4.88 -17.66
CA GLN A 24 -7.01 4.65 -19.12
C GLN A 24 -5.74 3.93 -19.61
N ASN A 25 -4.68 3.96 -18.80
CA ASN A 25 -3.43 3.27 -19.06
C ASN A 25 -3.26 2.01 -18.18
N VAL A 26 -4.31 1.55 -17.51
CA VAL A 26 -4.29 0.32 -16.70
C VAL A 26 -4.88 -0.83 -17.52
N PRO A 27 -4.06 -1.69 -18.14
CA PRO A 27 -4.56 -2.81 -18.94
C PRO A 27 -5.13 -3.94 -18.07
N ILE A 28 -4.68 -4.03 -16.81
CA ILE A 28 -5.00 -5.14 -15.92
C ILE A 28 -5.33 -4.60 -14.53
N VAL A 29 -6.52 -4.95 -14.05
CA VAL A 29 -6.92 -4.75 -12.66
C VAL A 29 -6.96 -6.12 -11.97
N ALA A 30 -5.83 -6.51 -11.40
CA ALA A 30 -5.69 -7.79 -10.70
C ALA A 30 -6.53 -7.81 -9.40
N GLN A 31 -6.92 -9.01 -8.95
CA GLN A 31 -7.73 -9.17 -7.72
C GLN A 31 -6.93 -8.94 -6.44
N GLY A 32 -5.60 -9.05 -6.51
CA GLY A 32 -4.73 -8.80 -5.37
C GLY A 32 -3.30 -8.46 -5.76
N ALA A 33 -2.55 -7.87 -4.82
CA ALA A 33 -1.18 -7.39 -5.06
C ALA A 33 -0.22 -8.48 -5.57
N ARG A 34 -0.36 -9.73 -5.09
CA ARG A 34 0.48 -10.85 -5.55
C ARG A 34 0.18 -11.27 -6.99
N GLU A 35 -1.07 -11.16 -7.42
CA GLU A 35 -1.45 -11.43 -8.80
C GLU A 35 -0.89 -10.33 -9.72
N ALA A 36 -1.00 -9.06 -9.33
CA ALA A 36 -0.38 -7.94 -10.04
C ALA A 36 1.14 -8.11 -10.17
N ALA A 37 1.81 -8.52 -9.10
CA ALA A 37 3.24 -8.83 -9.11
C ALA A 37 3.60 -9.94 -10.12
N THR A 38 2.77 -10.98 -10.21
CA THR A 38 2.97 -12.06 -11.20
C THR A 38 2.82 -11.55 -12.62
N ALA A 39 1.75 -10.79 -12.90
CA ALA A 39 1.49 -10.23 -14.22
C ALA A 39 2.64 -9.32 -14.68
N PHE A 40 3.11 -8.43 -13.80
CA PHE A 40 4.20 -7.52 -14.12
C PHE A 40 5.56 -8.21 -14.18
N ALA A 41 6.03 -8.80 -13.07
CA ALA A 41 7.41 -9.26 -12.95
C ALA A 41 7.68 -10.58 -13.70
N MET A 42 6.66 -11.44 -13.85
CA MET A 42 6.81 -12.75 -14.51
C MET A 42 6.23 -12.76 -15.93
N ALA A 43 5.00 -12.27 -16.12
CA ALA A 43 4.36 -12.24 -17.43
C ALA A 43 4.78 -11.03 -18.29
N LYS A 44 5.49 -10.05 -17.71
CA LYS A 44 6.00 -8.85 -18.38
C LYS A 44 4.88 -8.00 -18.99
N GLU A 45 3.75 -7.94 -18.29
CA GLU A 45 2.59 -7.15 -18.69
C GLU A 45 2.62 -5.76 -18.06
N GLY A 46 2.70 -4.73 -18.91
CA GLY A 46 2.76 -3.33 -18.52
C GLY A 46 4.17 -2.80 -18.28
N ASP A 47 4.32 -1.46 -18.34
CA ASP A 47 5.63 -0.80 -18.21
C ASP A 47 5.96 -0.42 -16.75
N VAL A 48 4.95 -0.28 -15.89
CA VAL A 48 5.09 0.16 -14.49
C VAL A 48 4.10 -0.57 -13.60
N HIS A 49 4.57 -1.06 -12.45
CA HIS A 49 3.74 -1.70 -11.41
C HIS A 49 3.58 -0.79 -10.19
N LEU A 50 2.35 -0.35 -9.91
CA LEU A 50 2.01 0.33 -8.67
C LEU A 50 1.86 -0.70 -7.54
N THR A 51 2.91 -0.85 -6.73
CA THR A 51 3.02 -1.95 -5.75
C THR A 51 3.39 -1.46 -4.36
N TRP A 52 3.29 -2.37 -3.37
CA TRP A 52 3.82 -2.16 -2.03
C TRP A 52 5.35 -2.15 -2.06
N GLU A 53 5.97 -1.31 -1.23
CA GLU A 53 7.43 -1.17 -1.19
C GLU A 53 8.14 -2.51 -0.88
N ASN A 54 7.59 -3.32 0.03
CA ASN A 54 8.16 -4.64 0.35
C ASN A 54 8.11 -5.60 -0.85
N GLU A 55 7.07 -5.52 -1.70
CA GLU A 55 6.98 -6.32 -2.92
C GLU A 55 7.92 -5.77 -4.00
N ALA A 56 8.02 -4.45 -4.19
CA ALA A 56 9.00 -3.85 -5.12
C ALA A 56 10.44 -4.26 -4.78
N LEU A 57 10.81 -4.21 -3.49
CA LEU A 57 12.12 -4.67 -3.02
C LEU A 57 12.38 -6.15 -3.31
N ARG A 58 11.33 -6.99 -3.23
CA ARG A 58 11.40 -8.41 -3.55
C ARG A 58 11.54 -8.63 -5.05
N GLU A 59 10.68 -8.01 -5.85
CA GLU A 59 10.66 -8.08 -7.31
C GLU A 59 12.01 -7.65 -7.90
N VAL A 60 12.58 -6.52 -7.46
CA VAL A 60 13.89 -6.05 -7.93
C VAL A 60 15.04 -6.97 -7.51
N ALA A 61 15.00 -7.54 -6.31
CA ALA A 61 16.01 -8.50 -5.88
C ALA A 61 15.97 -9.80 -6.72
N GLU A 62 14.79 -10.20 -7.17
CA GLU A 62 14.57 -11.42 -7.97
C GLU A 62 14.76 -11.18 -9.49
N SER A 63 14.68 -9.93 -9.96
CA SER A 63 14.67 -9.57 -11.39
C SER A 63 16.02 -9.69 -12.11
N LYS A 64 17.12 -9.89 -11.38
CA LYS A 64 18.49 -9.90 -11.93
C LYS A 64 18.85 -8.62 -12.71
N GLY A 65 18.30 -7.48 -12.28
CA GLY A 65 18.58 -6.17 -12.88
C GLY A 65 17.63 -5.77 -14.01
N GLU A 66 16.59 -6.55 -14.30
CA GLU A 66 15.57 -6.18 -15.28
C GLU A 66 14.57 -5.14 -14.75
N LEU A 67 14.45 -5.02 -13.42
CA LEU A 67 13.53 -4.10 -12.75
C LEU A 67 14.27 -3.11 -11.86
N GLU A 68 13.72 -1.90 -11.74
CA GLU A 68 14.15 -0.87 -10.81
C GLU A 68 12.97 -0.32 -9.99
N ILE A 69 13.28 0.28 -8.84
CA ILE A 69 12.28 0.97 -8.02
C ILE A 69 12.32 2.47 -8.33
N VAL A 70 11.19 3.01 -8.79
CA VAL A 70 11.00 4.44 -8.93
C VAL A 70 10.22 4.98 -7.75
N TYR A 71 10.89 5.72 -6.87
CA TYR A 71 10.25 6.42 -5.75
C TYR A 71 9.63 7.74 -6.23
N PRO A 72 8.30 7.93 -6.11
CA PRO A 72 7.68 9.22 -6.44
C PRO A 72 8.05 10.28 -5.41
N GLN A 73 7.93 11.55 -5.79
CA GLN A 73 8.18 12.68 -4.86
C GLN A 73 7.31 12.63 -3.59
N VAL A 74 6.12 12.06 -3.68
CA VAL A 74 5.20 11.86 -2.55
C VAL A 74 4.37 10.59 -2.75
N SER A 75 4.12 9.86 -1.65
CA SER A 75 3.25 8.68 -1.62
C SER A 75 2.32 8.70 -0.39
N ILE A 76 1.50 7.67 -0.22
CA ILE A 76 0.61 7.52 0.94
C ILE A 76 1.30 6.73 2.06
N LEU A 77 1.12 7.16 3.31
CA LEU A 77 1.46 6.35 4.47
C LEU A 77 0.43 5.22 4.58
N ALA A 78 0.89 3.99 4.32
CA ALA A 78 0.06 2.82 4.41
C ALA A 78 0.32 2.08 5.73
N GLU A 79 -0.74 1.80 6.49
CA GLU A 79 -0.67 1.33 7.87
C GLU A 79 -1.45 0.00 8.03
N PRO A 80 -0.86 -1.15 7.65
CA PRO A 80 -1.50 -2.44 7.82
C PRO A 80 -1.87 -2.69 9.29
N SER A 81 -3.16 -2.89 9.54
CA SER A 81 -3.71 -3.05 10.88
C SER A 81 -3.74 -4.51 11.31
N VAL A 82 -3.56 -4.75 12.61
CA VAL A 82 -3.60 -6.09 13.21
C VAL A 82 -4.54 -6.11 14.42
N THR A 83 -5.26 -7.21 14.62
CA THR A 83 -6.13 -7.43 15.78
C THR A 83 -6.28 -8.92 16.06
N TRP A 84 -6.57 -9.29 17.31
CA TRP A 84 -7.15 -10.60 17.61
C TRP A 84 -8.67 -10.55 17.40
N VAL A 85 -9.32 -11.71 17.39
CA VAL A 85 -10.77 -11.84 17.19
C VAL A 85 -11.37 -12.53 18.41
N ASP A 86 -12.08 -11.76 19.25
CA ASP A 86 -12.52 -12.19 20.60
C ASP A 86 -13.27 -13.53 20.59
N VAL A 87 -14.30 -13.66 19.73
CA VAL A 87 -15.10 -14.88 19.61
C VAL A 87 -14.25 -16.11 19.23
N ASN A 88 -13.23 -15.92 18.39
CA ASN A 88 -12.37 -17.02 17.95
C ASN A 88 -11.37 -17.40 19.04
N VAL A 89 -10.75 -16.43 19.71
CA VAL A 89 -9.77 -16.73 20.76
C VAL A 89 -10.40 -17.35 21.99
N GLU A 90 -11.64 -16.97 22.32
CA GLU A 90 -12.44 -17.60 23.37
C GLU A 90 -12.77 -19.06 22.99
N LYS A 91 -13.38 -19.27 21.81
CA LYS A 91 -13.75 -20.60 21.32
C LYS A 91 -12.57 -21.57 21.27
N HIS A 92 -11.42 -21.10 20.82
CA HIS A 92 -10.21 -21.91 20.65
C HIS A 92 -9.27 -21.89 21.87
N LYS A 93 -9.64 -21.19 22.95
CA LYS A 93 -8.83 -21.05 24.17
C LYS A 93 -7.40 -20.58 23.88
N SER A 94 -7.26 -19.65 22.94
CA SER A 94 -5.98 -19.19 22.39
C SER A 94 -5.65 -17.73 22.72
N GLU A 95 -6.44 -17.09 23.59
CA GLU A 95 -6.33 -15.66 23.91
C GLU A 95 -4.92 -15.25 24.34
N PHE A 96 -4.31 -16.01 25.26
CA PHE A 96 -2.96 -15.72 25.73
C PHE A 96 -1.94 -15.72 24.57
N ALA A 97 -1.96 -16.77 23.75
CA ALA A 97 -1.04 -16.90 22.63
C ALA A 97 -1.28 -15.82 21.55
N ALA A 98 -2.54 -15.50 21.24
CA ALA A 98 -2.89 -14.49 20.25
C ALA A 98 -2.45 -13.07 20.69
N LYS A 99 -2.71 -12.71 21.95
CA LYS A 99 -2.28 -11.43 22.53
C LYS A 99 -0.75 -11.33 22.60
N ALA A 100 -0.08 -12.41 23.02
CA ALA A 100 1.38 -12.45 23.06
C ALA A 100 1.99 -12.30 21.66
N TYR A 101 1.43 -12.97 20.65
CA TYR A 101 1.87 -12.83 19.26
C TYR A 101 1.74 -11.39 18.76
N LEU A 102 0.60 -10.74 18.98
CA LEU A 102 0.39 -9.37 18.54
C LEU A 102 1.29 -8.38 19.29
N ALA A 103 1.46 -8.55 20.61
CA ALA A 103 2.40 -7.74 21.38
C ALA A 103 3.84 -7.90 20.88
N TYR A 104 4.23 -9.11 20.46
CA TYR A 104 5.56 -9.36 19.92
C TYR A 104 5.85 -8.54 18.66
N LEU A 105 4.85 -8.30 17.79
CA LEU A 105 5.00 -7.49 16.57
C LEU A 105 5.53 -6.07 16.84
N PHE A 106 5.32 -5.54 18.05
CA PHE A 106 5.75 -4.20 18.46
C PHE A 106 7.06 -4.18 19.24
N THR A 107 7.71 -5.33 19.42
CA THR A 107 9.05 -5.41 20.02
C THR A 107 10.13 -5.05 19.02
N ASP A 108 11.27 -4.57 19.50
CA ASP A 108 12.44 -4.29 18.65
C ASP A 108 12.84 -5.50 17.80
N SER A 109 12.77 -6.72 18.36
CA SER A 109 13.07 -7.95 17.62
C SER A 109 12.17 -8.15 16.39
N ALA A 110 10.86 -7.90 16.53
CA ALA A 110 9.95 -7.99 15.39
C ALA A 110 10.13 -6.82 14.40
N GLN A 111 10.39 -5.61 14.91
CA GLN A 111 10.65 -4.44 14.07
C GLN A 111 11.93 -4.61 13.23
N GLU A 112 12.98 -5.24 13.77
CA GLU A 112 14.17 -5.66 13.00
C GLU A 112 13.81 -6.69 11.91
N ILE A 113 12.91 -7.63 12.19
CA ILE A 113 12.41 -8.60 11.18
C ILE A 113 11.64 -7.87 10.07
N PHE A 114 10.78 -6.92 10.42
CA PHE A 114 10.01 -6.13 9.44
C PHE A 114 10.94 -5.37 8.49
N ALA A 115 11.94 -4.66 9.03
CA ALA A 115 12.91 -3.93 8.24
C ALA A 115 13.71 -4.83 7.29
N LYS A 116 14.15 -6.01 7.76
CA LYS A 116 14.83 -7.03 6.92
C LYS A 116 13.95 -7.53 5.77
N ASN A 117 12.64 -7.53 5.94
CA ASN A 117 11.69 -7.97 4.92
C ASN A 117 11.11 -6.81 4.09
N GLY A 118 11.66 -5.60 4.21
CA GLY A 118 11.27 -4.46 3.38
C GLY A 118 10.03 -3.71 3.88
N TYR A 119 9.55 -3.99 5.09
CA TYR A 119 8.52 -3.19 5.74
C TYR A 119 9.16 -2.07 6.55
N ARG A 120 8.55 -0.88 6.57
CA ARG A 120 9.02 0.25 7.38
C ARG A 120 8.65 0.01 8.86
N PRO A 121 9.63 -0.21 9.76
CA PRO A 121 9.33 -0.35 11.18
C PRO A 121 8.88 1.00 11.78
N ILE A 122 8.04 0.93 12.81
CA ILE A 122 7.60 2.11 13.58
C ILE A 122 8.69 2.62 14.52
N ASN A 123 9.64 1.77 14.91
CA ASN A 123 10.79 2.18 15.69
C ASN A 123 11.77 2.97 14.79
N GLU A 124 11.83 4.28 15.00
CA GLU A 124 12.66 5.20 14.19
C GLU A 124 14.16 4.87 14.24
N ALA A 125 14.67 4.39 15.38
CA ALA A 125 16.06 4.01 15.53
C ALA A 125 16.38 2.79 14.66
N ILE A 126 15.47 1.83 14.57
CA ILE A 126 15.59 0.68 13.66
C ILE A 126 15.46 1.15 12.21
N LEU A 127 14.44 1.94 11.86
CA LEU A 127 14.27 2.46 10.50
C LEU A 127 15.55 3.18 10.01
N LYS A 128 16.20 3.96 10.88
CA LYS A 128 17.45 4.67 10.57
C LYS A 128 18.58 3.73 10.16
N LYS A 129 18.67 2.52 10.75
CA LYS A 129 19.67 1.50 10.38
C LYS A 129 19.46 0.93 8.98
N TYR A 130 18.24 1.01 8.45
CA TYR A 130 17.84 0.40 7.17
C TYR A 130 17.66 1.42 6.04
N ARG A 131 18.13 2.68 6.20
CA ARG A 131 17.95 3.75 5.21
C ARG A 131 18.51 3.46 3.82
N ASP A 132 19.53 2.61 3.73
CA ASP A 132 20.10 2.20 2.43
C ASP A 132 19.12 1.38 1.60
N ARG A 133 18.19 0.66 2.25
CA ARG A 133 17.16 -0.15 1.61
C ARG A 133 15.78 0.50 1.66
N LEU A 134 15.50 1.28 2.69
CA LEU A 134 14.25 2.00 2.93
C LEU A 134 14.55 3.49 2.89
N PRO A 135 14.75 4.08 1.70
CA PRO A 135 15.11 5.48 1.57
C PRO A 135 14.00 6.37 2.13
N ASN A 136 14.37 7.61 2.45
CA ASN A 136 13.39 8.59 2.89
C ASN A 136 12.44 8.94 1.73
N ILE A 137 11.14 8.96 2.02
CA ILE A 137 10.09 9.37 1.07
C ILE A 137 9.07 10.21 1.81
N GLN A 138 8.56 11.25 1.15
CA GLN A 138 7.48 12.05 1.67
C GLN A 138 6.18 11.24 1.63
N LEU A 139 5.56 11.04 2.79
CA LEU A 139 4.30 10.31 2.92
C LEU A 139 3.19 11.24 3.43
N PHE A 140 1.99 11.15 2.86
CA PHE A 140 0.80 11.78 3.42
C PHE A 140 -0.11 10.74 4.09
N PRO A 141 -0.80 11.10 5.19
CA PRO A 141 -1.79 10.24 5.81
C PRO A 141 -3.08 10.16 4.99
N VAL A 142 -3.92 9.15 5.25
CA VAL A 142 -5.28 9.08 4.66
C VAL A 142 -6.11 10.33 4.97
N THR A 143 -5.81 11.01 6.09
CA THR A 143 -6.48 12.23 6.53
C THR A 143 -6.29 13.42 5.59
N LEU A 144 -5.38 13.33 4.63
CA LEU A 144 -5.25 14.32 3.56
C LEU A 144 -6.45 14.30 2.59
N ILE A 145 -7.12 13.16 2.42
CA ILE A 145 -8.12 12.95 1.35
C ILE A 145 -9.52 12.57 1.86
N ALA A 146 -9.66 12.27 3.15
CA ALA A 146 -10.89 11.92 3.86
C ALA A 146 -10.68 12.15 5.37
N LYS A 147 -11.74 12.17 6.20
CA LYS A 147 -11.58 12.26 7.66
C LYS A 147 -10.89 11.04 8.28
N ASP A 148 -11.21 9.86 7.77
CA ASP A 148 -10.74 8.56 8.26
C ASP A 148 -10.86 7.49 7.15
N TRP A 149 -10.46 6.26 7.48
CA TRP A 149 -10.55 5.13 6.54
C TRP A 149 -11.99 4.75 6.16
N ALA A 150 -12.99 4.98 7.02
CA ALA A 150 -14.38 4.64 6.71
C ALA A 150 -14.96 5.62 5.67
N GLU A 151 -14.67 6.91 5.82
CA GLU A 151 -15.02 7.90 4.81
C GLU A 151 -14.25 7.66 3.51
N ALA A 152 -12.94 7.39 3.58
CA ALA A 152 -12.13 7.07 2.39
C ALA A 152 -12.71 5.86 1.64
N GLN A 153 -13.05 4.79 2.36
CA GLN A 153 -13.66 3.59 1.77
C GLN A 153 -14.97 3.95 1.06
N THR A 154 -15.84 4.72 1.70
CA THR A 154 -17.14 5.10 1.15
C THR A 154 -16.97 5.98 -0.11
N LYS A 155 -16.12 6.99 -0.03
CA LYS A 155 -15.87 7.98 -1.09
C LYS A 155 -15.26 7.34 -2.34
N PHE A 156 -14.24 6.50 -2.16
CA PHE A 156 -13.47 5.96 -3.27
C PHE A 156 -13.99 4.61 -3.76
N PHE A 157 -14.44 3.74 -2.85
CA PHE A 157 -14.69 2.32 -3.12
C PHE A 157 -16.10 1.84 -2.71
N GLY A 158 -16.96 2.73 -2.23
CA GLY A 158 -18.37 2.42 -1.97
C GLY A 158 -19.19 2.34 -3.25
N ASN A 159 -20.48 2.03 -3.11
CA ASN A 159 -21.42 2.05 -4.24
C ASN A 159 -21.51 3.45 -4.85
N ASN A 160 -21.41 3.55 -6.18
CA ASN A 160 -21.26 4.80 -6.92
C ASN A 160 -20.05 5.63 -6.45
N GLY A 161 -19.04 4.98 -5.87
CA GLY A 161 -17.79 5.60 -5.47
C GLY A 161 -16.97 6.03 -6.68
N ILE A 162 -15.93 6.83 -6.43
CA ILE A 162 -15.07 7.38 -7.49
C ILE A 162 -14.50 6.27 -8.39
N PHE A 163 -14.08 5.13 -7.83
CA PHE A 163 -13.53 4.02 -8.61
C PHE A 163 -14.57 3.46 -9.60
N GLU A 164 -15.80 3.20 -9.16
CA GLU A 164 -16.87 2.67 -10.02
C GLU A 164 -17.22 3.65 -11.14
N ILE A 165 -17.29 4.95 -10.85
CA ILE A 165 -17.56 6.00 -11.85
C ILE A 165 -16.47 6.02 -12.93
N ILE A 166 -15.20 5.92 -12.53
CA ILE A 166 -14.08 5.92 -13.47
C ILE A 166 -14.09 4.64 -14.31
N HIS A 167 -14.28 3.48 -13.69
CA HIS A 167 -14.17 2.20 -14.37
C HIS A 167 -15.35 1.93 -15.32
N SER A 168 -16.57 2.29 -14.92
CA SER A 168 -17.77 2.16 -15.76
C SER A 168 -17.73 3.07 -17.01
N ALA A 169 -17.02 4.20 -16.93
CA ALA A 169 -16.80 5.09 -18.07
C ALA A 169 -15.81 4.52 -19.11
N GLN A 170 -14.97 3.54 -18.73
CA GLN A 170 -14.02 2.87 -19.64
C GLN A 170 -14.61 1.67 -20.38
N SER A 171 -15.65 1.05 -19.81
CA SER A 171 -16.34 -0.09 -20.43
C SER A 171 -17.36 0.33 -21.50
N LYS A 172 -17.43 1.62 -21.85
CA LYS A 172 -18.25 2.18 -22.93
C LYS A 172 -17.37 2.70 -24.05
#